data_AF-A0A970DSE5-F1
#
_entry.id   AF-A0A970DSE5-F1
#
_cell.length_a   1.000
_cell.length_b   1.000
_cell.length_c   1.000
_cell.angle_alpha   90.00
_cell.angle_beta   90.00
_cell.angle_gamma   90.00
#
_symmetry.space_group_name_H-M   'P 1'
#
loop_
_entity.id
_entity.type
_entity.pdbx_description
1 polymer ?
#
loop_
_entity_poly.entity_id
_entity_poly.type
_entity_poly.pdbx_seq_one_letter_code
_entity_poly.pdbx_strand_id
1 'polypeptide(L)'
;MYGKFVALINAEKKYHIASQNISKGEDIKTEMLLIDSIDFQNPEDIAKLRESSEKLKKWIEETKEAYKKLNEENIKEIEGLDIPKEYKEVYLDWRKNSHAIYYEYLEELDETNKVLSSCLLDMANLIDKMNNEKDKGSDKEYRQQLKEKGKVFQDRQKTFSDKQKELKKKMKKASEEFVDKTMNLE
;
A
#
# COMPACT_ATOMS: atom_id res chain seq x y z
N MET A 1 -29.49 17.23 16.71
CA MET A 1 -28.51 16.13 16.81
C MET A 1 -28.36 15.34 15.51
N TYR A 2 -29.43 14.72 14.98
CA TYR A 2 -29.37 13.87 13.77
C TYR A 2 -28.73 14.53 12.53
N GLY A 3 -29.10 15.76 12.17
CA GLY A 3 -28.51 16.43 10.99
C GLY A 3 -27.01 16.73 11.11
N LYS A 4 -26.50 16.90 12.33
CA LYS A 4 -25.09 17.20 12.62
C LYS A 4 -24.21 15.94 12.55
N PHE A 5 -24.73 14.82 13.05
CA PHE A 5 -24.08 13.51 12.93
C PHE A 5 -24.04 12.98 11.49
N VAL A 6 -25.09 13.28 10.71
CA VAL A 6 -25.13 12.96 9.26
C VAL A 6 -24.02 13.69 8.50
N ALA A 7 -23.67 14.92 8.87
CA ALA A 7 -22.58 15.66 8.23
C ALA A 7 -21.21 15.00 8.43
N LEU A 8 -20.91 14.55 9.66
CA LEU A 8 -19.70 13.79 9.98
C LEU A 8 -19.64 12.46 9.19
N ILE A 9 -20.73 11.70 9.19
CA ILE A 9 -20.82 10.44 8.43
C ILE A 9 -20.58 10.67 6.93
N ASN A 10 -21.11 11.76 6.37
CA ASN A 10 -20.97 12.06 4.95
C ASN A 10 -19.53 12.45 4.59
N ALA A 11 -18.86 13.25 5.43
CA ALA A 11 -17.44 13.58 5.25
C ALA A 11 -16.57 12.31 5.32
N GLU A 12 -16.84 11.42 6.28
CA GLU A 12 -16.09 10.17 6.42
C GLU A 12 -16.35 9.20 5.25
N LYS A 13 -17.60 9.11 4.75
CA LYS A 13 -17.89 8.30 3.55
C LYS A 13 -17.11 8.78 2.33
N LYS A 14 -17.04 10.09 2.09
CA LYS A 14 -16.24 10.66 0.99
C LYS A 14 -14.77 10.33 1.15
N TYR A 15 -14.22 10.53 2.36
CA TYR A 15 -12.85 10.16 2.70
C TYR A 15 -12.58 8.67 2.45
N HIS A 16 -13.50 7.80 2.88
CA HIS A 16 -13.37 6.36 2.71
C HIS A 16 -13.37 5.95 1.23
N ILE A 17 -14.26 6.52 0.41
CA ILE A 17 -14.29 6.28 -1.03
C ILE A 17 -12.99 6.76 -1.69
N ALA A 18 -12.52 7.97 -1.34
CA ALA A 18 -11.29 8.52 -1.89
C ALA A 18 -10.05 7.69 -1.49
N SER A 19 -9.95 7.27 -0.23
CA SER A 19 -8.88 6.40 0.24
C SER A 19 -8.92 5.01 -0.40
N GLN A 20 -10.10 4.41 -0.58
CA GLN A 20 -10.25 3.18 -1.36
C GLN A 20 -9.77 3.35 -2.81
N ASN A 21 -9.96 4.51 -3.43
CA ASN A 21 -9.47 4.76 -4.78
C ASN A 21 -7.94 4.88 -4.83
N ILE A 22 -7.32 5.48 -3.80
CA ILE A 22 -5.86 5.44 -3.63
C ILE A 22 -5.42 3.98 -3.51
N SER A 23 -6.08 3.19 -2.65
CA SER A 23 -5.78 1.76 -2.44
C SER A 23 -6.00 0.87 -3.68
N LYS A 24 -7.03 1.09 -4.48
CA LYS A 24 -7.28 0.34 -5.72
C LYS A 24 -6.28 0.67 -6.82
N GLY A 25 -5.69 1.86 -6.79
CA GLY A 25 -4.51 2.18 -7.60
C GLY A 25 -3.28 1.33 -7.22
N GLU A 26 -3.27 0.71 -6.04
CA GLU A 26 -2.22 -0.18 -5.52
C GLU A 26 -2.36 -1.62 -6.04
N ASP A 27 -3.60 -2.12 -6.19
CA ASP A 27 -3.91 -3.47 -6.69
C ASP A 27 -3.43 -3.68 -8.15
N ILE A 28 -3.41 -2.61 -8.96
CA ILE A 28 -2.90 -2.65 -10.35
C ILE A 28 -1.35 -2.65 -10.39
N LYS A 29 -0.67 -2.21 -9.32
CA LYS A 29 0.80 -2.12 -9.26
C LYS A 29 1.47 -3.37 -8.69
N THR A 30 0.70 -4.30 -8.13
CA THR A 30 1.16 -5.55 -7.53
C THR A 30 0.50 -6.76 -8.19
N GLU A 31 0.28 -6.72 -9.51
CA GLU A 31 0.01 -7.95 -10.28
C GLU A 31 1.04 -8.99 -9.85
N MET A 32 0.58 -9.97 -9.06
CA MET A 32 1.45 -10.93 -8.41
C MET A 32 2.08 -11.75 -9.52
N LEU A 33 3.32 -11.41 -9.87
CA LEU A 33 4.10 -12.17 -10.82
C LEU A 33 4.28 -13.57 -10.26
N LEU A 34 3.51 -14.51 -10.80
CA LEU A 34 3.77 -15.93 -10.63
C LEU A 34 5.05 -16.19 -11.41
N ILE A 35 6.16 -16.28 -10.71
CA ILE A 35 7.47 -16.49 -11.34
C ILE A 35 7.50 -17.81 -12.13
N ASP A 36 6.66 -18.76 -11.74
CA ASP A 36 6.44 -20.02 -12.46
C ASP A 36 5.67 -19.85 -13.79
N SER A 37 5.05 -18.70 -14.04
CA SER A 37 4.38 -18.36 -15.31
C SER A 37 5.17 -17.42 -16.20
N ILE A 38 6.38 -17.01 -15.80
CA ILE A 38 7.24 -16.15 -16.62
C ILE A 38 7.89 -17.03 -17.69
N ASP A 39 7.54 -16.78 -18.95
CA ASP A 39 8.30 -17.31 -20.07
C ASP A 39 9.60 -16.52 -20.19
N PHE A 40 10.71 -17.13 -19.74
CA PHE A 40 12.02 -16.51 -19.76
C PHE A 40 12.53 -16.16 -21.17
N GLN A 41 11.85 -16.62 -22.23
CA GLN A 41 12.19 -16.32 -23.61
C GLN A 41 11.46 -15.09 -24.17
N ASN A 42 10.53 -14.48 -23.43
CA ASN A 42 9.75 -13.34 -23.89
C ASN A 42 10.34 -11.99 -23.42
N PRO A 43 10.88 -11.15 -24.32
CA PRO A 43 11.40 -9.82 -23.98
C PRO A 43 10.35 -8.87 -23.39
N GLU A 44 9.07 -9.04 -23.73
CA GLU A 44 8.00 -8.21 -23.19
C GLU A 44 7.82 -8.41 -21.68
N ASP A 45 8.10 -9.62 -21.18
CA ASP A 45 7.99 -9.91 -19.75
C ASP A 45 9.15 -9.29 -18.96
N ILE A 46 10.34 -9.15 -19.58
CA ILE A 46 11.47 -8.39 -19.02
C ILE A 46 11.09 -6.90 -18.88
N ALA A 47 10.45 -6.32 -19.88
CA ALA A 47 10.02 -4.92 -19.84
C ALA A 47 8.98 -4.69 -18.72
N LYS A 48 7.99 -5.58 -18.59
CA LYS A 48 6.99 -5.54 -17.50
C LYS A 48 7.62 -5.65 -16.12
N LEU A 49 8.64 -6.51 -15.93
CA LEU A 49 9.36 -6.62 -14.67
C LEU A 49 10.05 -5.31 -14.28
N ARG A 50 10.72 -4.65 -15.25
CA ARG A 50 11.37 -3.35 -15.03
C ARG A 50 10.35 -2.25 -14.71
N GLU A 51 9.26 -2.20 -15.45
CA GLU A 51 8.18 -1.23 -15.21
C GLU A 51 7.56 -1.42 -13.82
N SER A 52 7.29 -2.67 -13.43
CA SER A 52 6.75 -3.00 -12.11
C SER A 52 7.73 -2.64 -10.99
N SER A 53 9.03 -2.88 -11.18
CA SER A 53 10.08 -2.43 -10.26
C SER A 53 10.03 -0.91 -10.05
N GLU A 54 9.96 -0.12 -11.13
CA GLU A 54 9.93 1.34 -11.05
C GLU A 54 8.64 1.87 -10.43
N LYS A 55 7.50 1.24 -10.75
CA LYS A 55 6.20 1.55 -10.11
C LYS A 55 6.26 1.31 -8.61
N LEU A 56 6.82 0.18 -8.16
CA LEU A 56 6.99 -0.12 -6.74
C LEU A 56 7.88 0.92 -6.06
N LYS A 57 9.02 1.33 -6.64
CA LYS A 57 9.92 2.34 -6.02
C LYS A 57 9.19 3.62 -5.64
N LYS A 58 8.37 4.15 -6.55
CA LYS A 58 7.67 5.42 -6.35
C LYS A 58 6.40 5.27 -5.52
N TRP A 59 5.87 4.05 -5.42
CA TRP A 59 4.54 3.78 -4.89
C TRP A 59 4.35 4.29 -3.46
N ILE A 60 5.31 4.06 -2.57
CA ILE A 60 5.15 4.45 -1.15
C ILE A 60 5.16 5.96 -0.98
N GLU A 61 6.04 6.66 -1.68
CA GLU A 61 6.12 8.12 -1.59
C GLU A 61 4.87 8.78 -2.20
N GLU A 62 4.44 8.31 -3.38
CA GLU A 62 3.18 8.74 -4.01
C GLU A 62 1.97 8.49 -3.10
N THR A 63 1.94 7.33 -2.44
CA THR A 63 0.84 6.96 -1.53
C THR A 63 0.87 7.80 -0.26
N LYS A 64 2.03 8.03 0.35
CA LYS A 64 2.19 8.93 1.51
C LYS A 64 1.69 10.33 1.16
N GLU A 65 2.09 10.88 0.02
CA GLU A 65 1.69 12.22 -0.40
C GLU A 65 0.18 12.31 -0.66
N ALA A 66 -0.39 11.32 -1.35
CA ALA A 66 -1.83 11.27 -1.63
C ALA A 66 -2.66 11.21 -0.33
N TYR A 67 -2.28 10.35 0.62
CA TYR A 67 -2.96 10.26 1.92
C TYR A 67 -2.76 11.49 2.79
N LYS A 68 -1.59 12.14 2.74
CA LYS A 68 -1.34 13.41 3.41
C LYS A 68 -2.35 14.46 2.95
N LYS A 69 -2.43 14.68 1.65
CA LYS A 69 -3.32 15.67 1.03
C LYS A 69 -4.78 15.37 1.36
N LEU A 70 -5.19 14.11 1.23
CA LEU A 70 -6.56 13.69 1.55
C LEU A 70 -6.90 13.93 3.03
N ASN A 71 -5.95 13.69 3.95
CA ASN A 71 -6.15 13.96 5.37
C ASN A 71 -6.26 15.46 5.68
N GLU A 72 -5.43 16.30 5.05
CA GLU A 72 -5.51 17.75 5.17
C GLU A 72 -6.83 18.31 4.64
N GLU A 73 -7.32 17.80 3.49
CA GLU A 73 -8.61 18.17 2.92
C GLU A 73 -9.78 17.77 3.82
N ASN A 74 -9.73 16.57 4.40
CA ASN A 74 -10.77 16.09 5.31
C ASN A 74 -10.81 16.90 6.62
N ILE A 75 -9.66 17.26 7.19
CA ILE A 75 -9.60 18.12 8.39
C ILE A 75 -10.27 19.47 8.10
N LYS A 76 -9.96 20.11 6.96
CA LYS A 76 -10.58 21.38 6.56
C LYS A 76 -12.09 21.25 6.37
N GLU A 77 -12.56 20.15 5.75
CA GLU A 77 -14.01 19.90 5.57
C GLU A 77 -14.71 19.84 6.94
N ILE A 78 -14.10 19.14 7.92
CA ILE A 78 -14.67 18.94 9.27
C ILE A 78 -14.65 20.24 10.09
N GLU A 79 -13.56 21.01 10.01
CA GLU A 79 -13.47 22.33 10.65
C GLU A 79 -14.58 23.26 10.16
N GLY A 80 -14.93 23.20 8.87
CA GLY A 80 -15.98 23.98 8.23
C GLY A 80 -17.42 23.55 8.56
N LEU A 81 -17.63 22.39 9.19
CA LEU A 81 -18.99 21.91 9.54
C LEU A 81 -19.57 22.68 10.73
N ASP A 82 -20.87 22.99 10.71
CA ASP A 82 -21.59 23.57 11.86
C ASP A 82 -22.01 22.49 12.88
N ILE A 83 -21.02 21.90 13.54
CA ILE A 83 -21.18 20.85 14.57
C ILE A 83 -20.51 21.28 15.90
N PRO A 84 -20.95 20.73 17.05
CA PRO A 84 -20.40 21.12 18.35
C PRO A 84 -18.90 20.82 18.43
N LYS A 85 -18.20 21.62 19.23
CA LYS A 85 -16.74 21.62 19.29
C LYS A 85 -16.19 20.28 19.79
N GLU A 86 -16.87 19.69 20.77
CA GLU A 86 -16.51 18.43 21.42
C GLU A 86 -16.52 17.27 20.40
N TYR A 87 -17.50 17.26 19.50
CA TYR A 87 -17.59 16.27 18.42
C TYR A 87 -16.48 16.47 17.38
N LYS A 88 -16.11 17.72 17.07
CA LYS A 88 -14.96 18.00 16.19
C LYS A 88 -13.67 17.52 16.83
N GLU A 89 -13.45 17.80 18.11
CA GLU A 89 -12.24 17.42 18.83
C GLU A 89 -12.06 15.91 18.88
N VAL A 90 -13.11 15.15 19.23
CA VAL A 90 -13.06 13.68 19.25
C VAL A 90 -12.77 13.10 17.85
N TYR A 91 -13.38 13.67 16.80
CA TYR A 91 -13.10 13.25 15.43
C TYR A 91 -11.66 13.58 15.01
N LEU A 92 -11.18 14.80 15.26
CA LEU A 92 -9.83 15.23 14.89
C LEU A 92 -8.75 14.40 15.61
N ASP A 93 -8.96 14.05 16.88
CA ASP A 93 -8.09 13.15 17.61
C ASP A 93 -8.05 11.75 17.00
N TRP A 94 -9.22 11.20 16.65
CA TRP A 94 -9.29 9.92 15.96
C TRP A 94 -8.59 9.96 14.60
N ARG A 95 -8.75 11.04 13.84
CA ARG A 95 -8.06 11.24 12.55
C ARG A 95 -6.56 11.29 12.70
N LYS A 96 -6.06 12.04 13.70
CA LYS A 96 -4.63 12.12 14.00
C LYS A 96 -4.07 10.73 14.34
N ASN A 97 -4.77 9.96 15.17
CA ASN A 97 -4.38 8.59 15.52
C ASN A 97 -4.38 7.65 14.29
N SER A 98 -5.48 7.66 13.53
CA SER A 98 -5.63 6.85 12.31
C SER A 98 -4.56 7.16 11.26
N HIS A 99 -4.24 8.44 11.08
CA HIS A 99 -3.17 8.88 10.18
C HIS A 99 -1.80 8.38 10.64
N ALA A 100 -1.50 8.44 11.95
CA ALA A 100 -0.26 7.93 12.50
C ALA A 100 -0.12 6.41 12.30
N ILE A 101 -1.18 5.63 12.60
CA ILE A 101 -1.23 4.18 12.36
C ILE A 101 -0.93 3.85 10.89
N TYR A 102 -1.53 4.61 9.97
CA TYR A 102 -1.33 4.41 8.54
C TYR A 102 0.11 4.74 8.09
N TYR A 103 0.69 5.81 8.61
CA TYR A 103 2.07 6.20 8.29
C TYR A 103 3.09 5.20 8.80
N GLU A 104 2.94 4.72 10.03
CA GLU A 104 3.74 3.63 10.60
C GLU A 104 3.68 2.40 9.70
N TYR A 105 2.48 1.99 9.27
CA TYR A 105 2.30 0.91 8.32
C TYR A 105 3.01 1.14 6.98
N LEU A 106 2.96 2.35 6.41
CA LEU A 106 3.66 2.65 5.17
C LEU A 106 5.19 2.68 5.31
N GLU A 107 5.70 3.13 6.45
CA GLU A 107 7.14 3.04 6.77
C GLU A 107 7.59 1.59 6.89
N GLU A 108 6.81 0.78 7.60
CA GLU A 108 7.02 -0.64 7.71
C GLU A 108 6.96 -1.38 6.36
N LEU A 109 6.12 -0.92 5.44
CA LEU A 109 6.05 -1.45 4.08
C LEU A 109 7.22 -1.01 3.20
N ASP A 110 7.89 0.09 3.51
CA ASP A 110 8.96 0.65 2.67
C ASP A 110 10.13 -0.31 2.47
N GLU A 111 10.57 -0.95 3.54
CA GLU A 111 11.59 -1.99 3.43
C GLU A 111 11.13 -3.18 2.58
N THR A 112 9.88 -3.61 2.75
CA THR A 112 9.32 -4.73 1.98
C THR A 112 9.25 -4.38 0.50
N ASN A 113 8.77 -3.18 0.18
CA ASN A 113 8.62 -2.65 -1.16
C ASN A 113 9.96 -2.45 -1.88
N LYS A 114 10.98 -1.94 -1.16
CA LYS A 114 12.36 -1.84 -1.68
C LYS A 114 12.92 -3.20 -2.08
N VAL A 115 12.71 -4.23 -1.24
CA VAL A 115 13.16 -5.60 -1.56
C VAL A 115 12.39 -6.17 -2.75
N LEU A 116 11.06 -6.00 -2.80
CA LEU A 116 10.24 -6.46 -3.92
C LEU A 116 10.69 -5.82 -5.24
N SER A 117 10.86 -4.50 -5.26
CA SER A 117 11.35 -3.76 -6.43
C SER A 117 12.73 -4.24 -6.88
N SER A 118 13.68 -4.39 -5.95
CA SER A 118 15.02 -4.92 -6.26
C SER A 118 14.95 -6.34 -6.83
N CYS A 119 14.10 -7.20 -6.29
CA CYS A 119 13.96 -8.57 -6.79
C CYS A 119 13.45 -8.59 -8.24
N LEU A 120 12.46 -7.75 -8.58
CA LEU A 120 11.95 -7.64 -9.94
C LEU A 120 13.02 -7.15 -10.92
N LEU A 121 13.79 -6.13 -10.53
CA LEU A 121 14.88 -5.61 -11.34
C LEU A 121 15.99 -6.64 -11.54
N ASP A 122 16.36 -7.35 -10.47
CA ASP A 122 17.36 -8.42 -10.53
C ASP A 122 16.90 -9.56 -11.44
N MET A 123 15.64 -9.99 -11.32
CA MET A 123 15.06 -11.01 -12.20
C MET A 123 15.09 -10.55 -13.67
N ALA A 124 14.68 -9.32 -13.96
CA ALA A 124 14.75 -8.76 -15.32
C ALA A 124 16.18 -8.78 -15.87
N ASN A 125 17.16 -8.36 -15.06
CA ASN A 125 18.57 -8.35 -15.45
C ASN A 125 19.13 -9.76 -15.66
N LEU A 126 18.71 -10.74 -14.85
CA LEU A 126 19.14 -12.14 -14.98
C LEU A 126 18.58 -12.77 -16.26
N ILE A 127 17.31 -12.52 -16.57
CA ILE A 127 16.68 -13.03 -17.80
C ILE A 127 17.35 -12.41 -19.03
N ASP A 128 17.62 -11.11 -19.00
CA ASP A 128 18.30 -10.40 -20.09
C ASP A 128 19.73 -10.93 -20.31
N LYS A 129 20.49 -11.20 -19.24
CA LYS A 129 21.80 -11.86 -19.33
C LYS A 129 21.68 -13.26 -19.94
N MET A 130 20.77 -14.08 -19.43
CA MET A 130 20.55 -15.45 -19.90
C MET A 130 20.21 -15.50 -21.40
N ASN A 131 19.43 -14.55 -21.90
CA ASN A 131 19.06 -14.48 -23.32
C ASN A 131 20.21 -14.02 -24.24
N ASN A 132 21.20 -13.31 -23.71
CA ASN A 132 22.34 -12.79 -24.46
C ASN A 132 23.60 -13.67 -24.35
N GLU A 133 23.64 -14.60 -23.38
CA GLU A 133 24.76 -15.50 -23.14
C GLU A 133 24.74 -16.71 -24.10
N LYS A 134 25.90 -17.06 -24.67
CA LYS A 134 26.02 -18.20 -25.62
C LYS A 134 26.45 -19.51 -24.94
N ASP A 135 26.92 -19.46 -23.71
CA ASP A 135 27.33 -20.65 -22.95
C ASP A 135 26.10 -21.35 -22.36
N LYS A 136 25.95 -22.65 -22.63
CA LYS A 136 24.85 -23.46 -22.08
C LYS A 136 25.07 -23.87 -20.63
N GLY A 137 26.31 -23.81 -20.12
CA GLY A 137 26.64 -24.15 -18.74
C GLY A 137 26.09 -23.15 -17.72
N SER A 138 25.97 -21.87 -18.11
CA SER A 138 25.49 -20.78 -17.26
C SER A 138 23.96 -20.69 -17.16
N ASP A 139 23.19 -21.27 -18.10
CA ASP A 139 21.71 -21.30 -18.07
C ASP A 139 21.18 -21.95 -16.77
N LYS A 140 21.82 -23.04 -16.32
CA LYS A 140 21.43 -23.71 -15.06
C LYS A 140 21.67 -22.80 -13.84
N GLU A 141 22.75 -22.04 -13.84
CA GLU A 141 23.07 -21.10 -12.77
C GLU A 141 22.09 -19.92 -12.75
N TYR A 142 21.77 -19.34 -13.91
CA TYR A 142 20.78 -18.27 -14.02
C TYR A 142 19.40 -18.70 -13.55
N ARG A 143 18.95 -19.90 -13.92
CA ARG A 143 17.67 -20.45 -13.43
C ARG A 143 17.67 -20.66 -11.92
N GLN A 144 18.79 -21.07 -11.33
CA GLN A 144 18.90 -21.21 -9.88
C GLN A 144 18.80 -19.84 -9.18
N GLN A 145 19.52 -18.83 -9.67
CA GLN A 145 19.45 -17.47 -9.13
C GLN A 145 18.03 -16.88 -9.27
N LEU A 146 17.35 -17.12 -10.40
CA LEU A 146 15.96 -16.70 -10.60
C LEU A 146 15.01 -17.34 -9.58
N LYS A 147 15.16 -18.63 -9.29
CA LYS A 147 14.37 -19.32 -8.26
C LYS A 147 14.60 -18.74 -6.86
N GLU A 148 15.85 -18.45 -6.51
CA GLU A 148 16.19 -17.84 -5.22
C GLU A 148 15.58 -16.45 -5.08
N LYS A 149 15.71 -15.60 -6.11
CA LYS A 149 15.07 -14.28 -6.14
C LYS A 149 13.55 -14.41 -6.06
N GLY A 150 12.98 -15.41 -6.71
CA GLY A 150 11.55 -15.63 -6.67
C GLY A 150 11.01 -16.06 -5.32
N LYS A 151 11.74 -16.91 -4.60
CA LYS A 151 11.41 -17.26 -3.22
C LYS A 151 11.43 -16.03 -2.31
N VAL A 152 12.48 -15.21 -2.41
CA VAL A 152 12.57 -13.95 -1.64
C VAL A 152 11.38 -13.03 -1.96
N PHE A 153 11.02 -12.92 -3.24
CA PHE A 153 9.87 -12.13 -3.66
C PHE A 153 8.56 -12.64 -3.04
N GLN A 154 8.29 -13.94 -3.10
CA GLN A 154 7.11 -14.56 -2.50
C GLN A 154 7.05 -14.37 -0.97
N ASP A 155 8.17 -14.56 -0.27
CA ASP A 155 8.26 -14.36 1.17
C ASP A 155 7.95 -12.90 1.57
N ARG A 156 8.40 -11.94 0.76
CA ARG A 156 8.10 -10.51 0.95
C ARG A 156 6.67 -10.15 0.60
N GLN A 157 6.06 -10.76 -0.42
CA GLN A 157 4.63 -10.61 -0.70
C GLN A 157 3.77 -11.12 0.47
N LYS A 158 4.16 -12.24 1.09
CA LYS A 158 3.47 -12.73 2.29
C LYS A 158 3.58 -11.73 3.45
N THR A 159 4.79 -11.18 3.67
CA THR A 159 5.03 -10.14 4.68
C THR A 159 4.12 -8.92 4.43
N PHE A 160 4.01 -8.48 3.17
CA PHE A 160 3.11 -7.38 2.77
C PHE A 160 1.65 -7.68 3.14
N SER A 161 1.14 -8.85 2.78
CA SER A 161 -0.22 -9.29 3.14
C SER A 161 -0.44 -9.36 4.65
N ASP A 162 0.54 -9.84 5.41
CA ASP A 162 0.42 -9.93 6.86
C ASP A 162 0.39 -8.54 7.52
N LYS A 163 1.20 -7.59 7.04
CA LYS A 163 1.15 -6.19 7.47
C LYS A 163 -0.19 -5.53 7.13
N GLN A 164 -0.78 -5.82 5.96
CA GLN A 164 -2.12 -5.35 5.61
C GLN A 164 -3.20 -5.85 6.59
N LYS A 165 -3.10 -7.11 7.04
CA LYS A 165 -4.03 -7.66 8.04
C LYS A 165 -3.84 -6.98 9.39
N GLU A 166 -2.60 -6.68 9.78
CA GLU A 166 -2.31 -5.96 11.01
C GLU A 166 -2.86 -4.53 10.99
N LEU A 167 -2.66 -3.79 9.89
CA LEU A 167 -3.25 -2.47 9.68
C LEU A 167 -4.77 -2.52 9.88
N LYS A 168 -5.46 -3.47 9.24
CA LYS A 168 -6.91 -3.63 9.37
C LYS A 168 -7.34 -3.82 10.83
N LYS A 169 -6.58 -4.57 11.63
CA LYS A 169 -6.84 -4.75 13.07
C LYS A 169 -6.60 -3.46 13.86
N LYS A 170 -5.47 -2.79 13.67
CA LYS A 170 -5.14 -1.52 14.33
C LYS A 170 -6.20 -0.45 14.05
N MET A 171 -6.59 -0.30 12.78
CA MET A 171 -7.61 0.65 12.33
C MET A 171 -9.01 0.31 12.88
N LYS A 172 -9.38 -0.98 12.93
CA LYS A 172 -10.65 -1.40 13.53
C LYS A 172 -10.72 -1.00 15.00
N LYS A 173 -9.67 -1.28 15.77
CA LYS A 173 -9.58 -0.88 17.18
C LYS A 173 -9.69 0.63 17.36
N ALA A 174 -8.96 1.42 16.57
CA ALA A 174 -9.04 2.87 16.60
C ALA A 174 -10.46 3.39 16.30
N SER A 175 -11.18 2.71 15.40
CA SER A 175 -12.57 3.06 15.05
C SER A 175 -13.55 2.72 16.16
N GLU A 176 -13.38 1.58 16.83
CA GLU A 176 -14.18 1.18 18.01
C GLU A 176 -14.00 2.20 19.14
N GLU A 177 -12.76 2.58 19.45
CA GLU A 177 -12.46 3.61 20.45
C GLU A 177 -13.09 4.99 20.12
N PHE A 178 -13.16 5.34 18.83
CA PHE A 178 -13.82 6.57 18.38
C PHE A 178 -15.34 6.52 18.57
N VAL A 179 -15.97 5.40 18.22
CA VAL A 179 -17.42 5.21 18.43
C VAL A 179 -17.74 5.30 19.92
N ASP A 180 -16.99 4.60 20.77
CA ASP A 180 -17.20 4.60 22.22
C ASP A 180 -17.06 6.02 22.80
N LYS A 181 -16.02 6.77 22.42
CA LYS A 181 -15.84 8.16 22.86
C LYS A 181 -16.98 9.06 22.40
N THR A 182 -17.43 8.89 21.16
CA THR A 182 -18.49 9.72 20.58
C THR A 182 -19.86 9.43 21.22
N MET A 183 -20.16 8.18 21.56
CA MET A 183 -21.42 7.80 22.22
C MET A 183 -21.50 8.26 23.68
N ASN A 184 -20.37 8.57 24.30
CA ASN A 184 -20.28 9.09 25.67
C ASN A 184 -20.24 10.62 25.74
N LEU A 185 -20.41 11.33 24.62
CA LEU A 185 -20.58 12.79 24.60
C LEU A 185 -22.05 13.13 24.88
N GLU A 186 -22.31 13.80 26.01
CA GLU A 186 -23.64 14.29 26.41
C GLU A 186 -24.13 15.50 25.57
#